data_AF-A0A7W0LK22-F1
#
_entry.id   AF-A0A7W0LK22-F1
#
_cell.length_a   1.000
_cell.length_b   1.000
_cell.length_c   1.000
_cell.angle_alpha   90.00
_cell.angle_beta   90.00
_cell.angle_gamma   90.00
#
_symmetry.space_group_name_H-M   'P 1'
#
loop_
_entity.id
_entity.type
_entity.pdbx_description
1 polymer ?
#
loop_
_entity_poly.entity_id
_entity_poly.type
_entity_poly.pdbx_seq_one_letter_code
_entity_poly.pdbx_strand_id
1 'polypeptide(L)'
;MKALAEDSDHKQRHQHHEPMPTSGSALNSVAFSATLHCLTGCAIGEVLGMIIGTALGFSGLGTIALAVGLAFLFGYGLTSLPLLRAGFTLAAVVPIALATDTFSITVMEIVDNGIMLAVPGAMEAGVGDVLFWGALSVALVVAGGVAYPVNRWLITRGKGHAVLHETGIHGGPPTKLVAVIAAAAAVFGTTVLAGEALSSDDQESHGGDHTAEKASERAPEGHGGSEKGSHGGAEEPDRVRGLAVAEGGMKLELQRAELPRGERTRLSFRVISTRTGRPVRDFQVEHDKRMHLIVARRDMAVFQHLHPRLAGDGTWSTSIVVAEAGSYRVFADFKRGGANETLAADLGVDGPFDWKPLPEPANVTATAEGYDVRVEDARPGAGTEAELRFALSRTGRPVQGEPY
;
A
#
# COMPACT_ATOMS: atom_id res chain seq x y z
N MET A 1 1.44 -23.60 -53.30
CA MET A 1 0.89 -24.12 -52.03
C MET A 1 2.06 -24.45 -51.11
N LYS A 2 2.43 -23.52 -50.23
CA LYS A 2 3.43 -23.74 -49.17
C LYS A 2 2.81 -23.19 -47.89
N ALA A 3 2.58 -24.09 -46.94
CA ALA A 3 2.04 -23.80 -45.62
C ALA A 3 3.05 -22.93 -44.86
N LEU A 4 2.58 -21.79 -44.35
CA LEU A 4 3.25 -21.03 -43.31
C LEU A 4 2.71 -21.56 -41.98
N ALA A 5 3.61 -22.15 -41.19
CA ALA A 5 3.37 -22.45 -39.79
C ALA A 5 3.61 -21.16 -39.01
N GLU A 6 2.56 -20.63 -38.38
CA GLU A 6 2.66 -19.63 -37.33
C GLU A 6 3.23 -20.32 -36.07
N ASP A 7 4.49 -20.02 -35.76
CA ASP A 7 5.09 -20.36 -34.47
C ASP A 7 4.81 -19.21 -33.51
N SER A 8 3.83 -19.42 -32.63
CA SER A 8 3.44 -18.48 -31.58
C SER A 8 4.46 -18.52 -30.45
N ASP A 9 5.44 -17.62 -30.50
CA ASP A 9 6.45 -17.38 -29.47
C ASP A 9 5.80 -16.81 -28.19
N HIS A 10 5.44 -17.69 -27.26
CA HIS A 10 4.99 -17.32 -25.91
C HIS A 10 6.19 -16.78 -25.10
N LYS A 11 6.43 -15.46 -25.20
CA LYS A 11 7.28 -14.72 -24.26
C LYS A 11 6.73 -14.85 -22.84
N GLN A 12 7.32 -15.73 -22.05
CA GLN A 12 7.16 -15.77 -20.59
C GLN A 12 7.69 -14.44 -20.00
N ARG A 13 6.76 -13.54 -19.63
CA ARG A 13 7.04 -12.38 -18.77
C ARG A 13 7.49 -12.93 -17.40
N HIS A 14 8.78 -12.91 -17.13
CA HIS A 14 9.29 -13.11 -15.78
C HIS A 14 8.98 -11.86 -14.93
N GLN A 15 7.86 -11.90 -14.21
CA GLN A 15 7.56 -10.95 -13.15
C GLN A 15 8.60 -11.12 -12.04
N HIS A 16 9.23 -10.02 -11.64
CA HIS A 16 10.17 -9.97 -10.53
C HIS A 16 9.38 -10.15 -9.21
N HIS A 17 9.29 -11.37 -8.70
CA HIS A 17 8.68 -11.64 -7.41
C HIS A 17 9.58 -11.10 -6.27
N GLU A 18 9.13 -10.03 -5.62
CA GLU A 18 9.67 -9.53 -4.36
C GLU A 18 9.45 -10.59 -3.25
N PRO A 19 10.49 -11.16 -2.62
CA PRO A 19 10.27 -12.10 -1.50
C PRO A 19 9.53 -11.39 -0.36
N MET A 20 8.51 -12.05 0.19
CA MET A 20 7.69 -11.55 1.29
C MET A 20 8.54 -11.13 2.50
N PRO A 21 8.16 -10.05 3.21
CA PRO A 21 8.86 -9.65 4.42
C PRO A 21 8.71 -10.73 5.51
N THR A 22 9.83 -11.25 6.00
CA THR A 22 9.85 -12.31 7.03
C THR A 22 9.99 -11.76 8.46
N SER A 23 10.25 -10.46 8.62
CA SER A 23 10.39 -9.81 9.92
C SER A 23 10.23 -8.28 9.83
N GLY A 24 10.16 -7.63 11.01
CA GLY A 24 10.19 -6.16 11.12
C GLY A 24 8.89 -5.45 10.73
N SER A 25 9.00 -4.14 10.48
CA SER A 25 7.85 -3.26 10.22
C SER A 25 7.10 -3.61 8.95
N ALA A 26 7.80 -4.06 7.91
CA ALA A 26 7.18 -4.45 6.63
C ALA A 26 6.23 -5.64 6.79
N LEU A 27 6.60 -6.65 7.58
CA LEU A 27 5.73 -7.78 7.90
C LEU A 27 4.49 -7.30 8.66
N ASN A 28 4.66 -6.39 9.61
CA ASN A 28 3.54 -5.83 10.38
C ASN A 28 2.58 -5.06 9.47
N SER A 29 3.09 -4.26 8.53
CA SER A 29 2.26 -3.51 7.57
C SER A 29 1.45 -4.44 6.66
N VAL A 30 2.07 -5.50 6.13
CA VAL A 30 1.37 -6.47 5.27
C VAL A 30 0.33 -7.26 6.07
N ALA A 31 0.68 -7.72 7.28
CA ALA A 31 -0.27 -8.41 8.16
C ALA A 31 -1.44 -7.51 8.57
N PHE A 32 -1.19 -6.23 8.83
CA PHE A 32 -2.22 -5.26 9.16
C PHE A 32 -3.15 -5.01 7.96
N SER A 33 -2.60 -4.81 6.77
CA SER A 33 -3.36 -4.69 5.52
C SER A 33 -4.25 -5.91 5.28
N ALA A 34 -3.69 -7.11 5.37
CA ALA A 34 -4.42 -8.38 5.25
C ALA A 34 -5.56 -8.51 6.27
N THR A 35 -5.33 -8.04 7.50
CA THR A 35 -6.34 -8.06 8.56
C THR A 35 -7.50 -7.14 8.24
N LEU A 36 -7.22 -5.90 7.80
CA LEU A 36 -8.25 -4.95 7.40
C LEU A 36 -9.06 -5.42 6.18
N HIS A 37 -8.41 -6.11 5.24
CA HIS A 37 -9.09 -6.75 4.10
C HIS A 37 -10.09 -7.81 4.56
N CYS A 38 -9.66 -8.76 5.40
CA CYS A 38 -10.53 -9.81 5.95
C CYS A 38 -11.67 -9.19 6.77
N LEU A 39 -11.34 -8.22 7.63
CA LEU A 39 -12.29 -7.51 8.49
C LEU A 39 -13.41 -6.83 7.67
N THR A 40 -13.05 -6.25 6.52
CA THR A 40 -14.03 -5.64 5.60
C THR A 40 -15.02 -6.69 5.10
N GLY A 41 -14.54 -7.87 4.71
CA GLY A 41 -15.39 -8.97 4.23
C GLY A 41 -16.36 -9.46 5.30
N CYS A 42 -15.86 -9.69 6.52
CA CYS A 42 -16.66 -10.09 7.69
C CYS A 42 -17.74 -9.05 8.02
N ALA A 43 -17.36 -7.78 8.18
CA ALA A 43 -18.30 -6.72 8.52
C ALA A 43 -19.43 -6.57 7.49
N ILE A 44 -19.13 -6.66 6.18
CA ILE A 44 -20.15 -6.61 5.12
C ILE A 44 -21.07 -7.82 5.21
N GLY A 45 -20.49 -9.01 5.37
CA GLY A 45 -21.24 -10.27 5.45
C GLY A 45 -22.17 -10.35 6.65
N GLU A 46 -21.68 -9.97 7.82
CA GLU A 46 -22.43 -9.95 9.07
C GLU A 46 -23.62 -8.99 9.00
N VAL A 47 -23.38 -7.74 8.60
CA VAL A 47 -24.45 -6.73 8.50
C VAL A 47 -25.50 -7.17 7.49
N LEU A 48 -25.10 -7.61 6.29
CA LEU A 48 -26.05 -8.06 5.28
C LEU A 48 -26.78 -9.34 5.70
N GLY A 49 -26.09 -10.28 6.34
CA GLY A 49 -26.70 -11.52 6.83
C GLY A 49 -27.72 -11.26 7.92
N MET A 50 -27.43 -10.35 8.85
CA MET A 50 -28.37 -9.91 9.87
C MET A 50 -29.59 -9.21 9.26
N ILE A 51 -29.38 -8.28 8.32
CA ILE A 51 -30.48 -7.58 7.64
C ILE A 51 -31.37 -8.58 6.88
N ILE A 52 -30.77 -9.44 6.05
CA ILE A 52 -31.50 -10.38 5.21
C ILE A 52 -32.18 -11.46 6.06
N GLY A 53 -31.47 -12.07 7.00
CA GLY A 53 -32.00 -13.12 7.86
C GLY A 53 -33.17 -12.62 8.71
N THR A 54 -33.05 -11.41 9.28
CA THR A 54 -34.15 -10.78 10.03
C THR A 54 -35.33 -10.44 9.13
N ALA A 55 -35.09 -9.87 7.95
CA ALA A 55 -36.15 -9.53 7.00
C ALA A 55 -36.93 -10.77 6.49
N LEU A 56 -36.24 -11.92 6.39
CA LEU A 56 -36.84 -13.19 5.98
C LEU A 56 -37.40 -14.01 7.16
N GLY A 57 -37.28 -13.51 8.40
CA GLY A 57 -37.79 -14.18 9.60
C GLY A 57 -37.03 -15.46 9.98
N PHE A 58 -35.73 -15.53 9.69
CA PHE A 58 -34.91 -16.68 10.09
C PHE A 58 -34.75 -16.73 11.61
N SER A 59 -34.53 -17.94 12.14
CA SER A 59 -34.13 -18.11 13.55
C SER A 59 -32.75 -17.49 13.78
N GLY A 60 -32.40 -17.16 15.02
CA GLY A 60 -31.08 -16.62 15.35
C GLY A 60 -29.92 -17.46 14.78
N LEU A 61 -29.99 -18.79 14.90
CA LEU A 61 -29.01 -19.70 14.29
C LEU A 61 -28.99 -19.64 12.76
N GLY A 62 -30.16 -19.50 12.11
CA GLY A 62 -30.26 -19.36 10.67
C GLY A 62 -29.67 -18.04 10.17
N THR A 63 -29.89 -16.96 10.91
CA THR A 63 -29.32 -15.64 10.63
C THR A 63 -27.81 -15.63 10.81
N ILE A 64 -27.30 -16.22 11.90
CA ILE A 64 -25.85 -16.40 12.10
C ILE A 64 -25.25 -17.21 10.95
N ALA A 65 -25.85 -18.35 10.59
CA ALA A 65 -25.34 -19.19 9.50
C ALA A 65 -25.29 -18.43 8.16
N LEU A 66 -26.31 -17.59 7.88
CA LEU A 66 -26.34 -16.74 6.70
C LEU A 66 -25.25 -15.66 6.74
N ALA A 67 -25.09 -14.97 7.87
CA ALA A 67 -24.06 -13.97 8.11
C ALA A 67 -22.65 -14.53 7.88
N VAL A 68 -22.33 -15.66 8.52
CA VAL A 68 -21.06 -16.38 8.34
C VAL A 68 -20.86 -16.75 6.86
N GLY A 69 -21.88 -17.30 6.21
CA GLY A 69 -21.79 -17.66 4.79
C GLY A 69 -21.52 -16.46 3.88
N LEU A 70 -22.16 -15.31 4.16
CA LEU A 70 -21.93 -14.07 3.43
C LEU A 70 -20.56 -13.46 3.73
N ALA A 71 -20.05 -13.56 4.96
CA ALA A 71 -18.72 -13.09 5.31
C ALA A 71 -17.65 -13.82 4.50
N PHE A 72 -17.74 -15.16 4.38
CA PHE A 72 -16.88 -15.92 3.48
C PHE A 72 -17.04 -15.50 2.02
N LEU A 73 -18.28 -15.33 1.55
CA LEU A 73 -18.56 -14.91 0.18
C LEU A 73 -17.92 -13.56 -0.15
N PHE A 74 -18.10 -12.56 0.70
CA PHE A 74 -17.54 -11.22 0.50
C PHE A 74 -16.03 -11.20 0.69
N GLY A 75 -15.50 -11.90 1.69
CA GLY A 75 -14.06 -12.05 1.89
C GLY A 75 -13.37 -12.64 0.65
N TYR A 76 -13.85 -13.78 0.16
CA TYR A 76 -13.34 -14.38 -1.09
C TYR A 76 -13.58 -13.47 -2.30
N GLY A 77 -14.70 -12.75 -2.34
CA GLY A 77 -15.03 -11.81 -3.41
C GLY A 77 -14.04 -10.66 -3.52
N LEU A 78 -13.63 -10.07 -2.38
CA LEU A 78 -12.66 -8.99 -2.34
C LEU A 78 -11.27 -9.44 -2.85
N THR A 79 -10.89 -10.69 -2.61
CA THR A 79 -9.65 -11.27 -3.14
C THR A 79 -9.78 -11.67 -4.61
N SER A 80 -10.90 -12.29 -4.99
CA SER A 80 -11.09 -12.90 -6.31
C SER A 80 -11.32 -11.86 -7.40
N LEU A 81 -12.06 -10.80 -7.11
CA LEU A 81 -12.51 -9.83 -8.10
C LEU A 81 -11.36 -9.05 -8.78
N PRO A 82 -10.33 -8.56 -8.06
CA PRO A 82 -9.14 -7.98 -8.67
C PRO A 82 -8.39 -8.96 -9.57
N LEU A 83 -8.25 -10.23 -9.15
CA LEU A 83 -7.56 -11.27 -9.91
C LEU A 83 -8.30 -11.60 -11.22
N LEU A 84 -9.63 -11.73 -11.16
CA LEU A 84 -10.46 -11.94 -12.34
C LEU A 84 -10.38 -10.74 -13.30
N ARG A 85 -10.38 -9.51 -12.78
CA ARG A 85 -10.19 -8.28 -13.58
C ARG A 85 -8.82 -8.20 -14.22
N ALA A 86 -7.80 -8.77 -13.58
CA ALA A 86 -6.46 -8.90 -14.13
C ALA A 86 -6.31 -10.06 -15.14
N GLY A 87 -7.40 -10.78 -15.45
CA GLY A 87 -7.44 -11.81 -16.50
C GLY A 87 -7.15 -13.23 -16.03
N PHE A 88 -7.09 -13.50 -14.72
CA PHE A 88 -6.93 -14.85 -14.20
C PHE A 88 -8.21 -15.68 -14.43
N THR A 89 -8.05 -16.98 -14.69
CA THR A 89 -9.18 -17.91 -14.79
C THR A 89 -9.72 -18.26 -13.41
N LEU A 90 -11.01 -18.60 -13.31
CA LEU A 90 -11.62 -19.05 -12.05
C LEU A 90 -10.84 -20.22 -11.41
N ALA A 91 -10.32 -21.13 -12.23
CA ALA A 91 -9.53 -22.27 -11.77
C ALA A 91 -8.22 -21.86 -11.07
N ALA A 92 -7.63 -20.71 -11.45
CA ALA A 92 -6.46 -20.15 -10.79
C ALA A 92 -6.83 -19.31 -9.55
N VAL A 93 -7.93 -18.55 -9.63
CA VAL A 93 -8.36 -17.62 -8.57
C VAL A 93 -8.90 -18.34 -7.33
N VAL A 94 -9.75 -19.36 -7.51
CA VAL A 94 -10.43 -20.01 -6.39
C VAL A 94 -9.45 -20.60 -5.36
N PRO A 95 -8.42 -21.38 -5.76
CA PRO A 95 -7.43 -21.87 -4.80
C PRO A 95 -6.67 -20.76 -4.06
N ILE A 96 -6.40 -19.63 -4.74
CA ILE A 96 -5.71 -18.48 -4.13
C ILE A 96 -6.60 -17.87 -3.04
N ALA A 97 -7.85 -17.52 -3.37
CA ALA A 97 -8.78 -16.94 -2.39
C ALA A 97 -9.01 -17.87 -1.18
N LEU A 98 -9.19 -19.18 -1.43
CA LEU A 98 -9.32 -20.16 -0.36
C LEU A 98 -8.07 -20.24 0.52
N ALA A 99 -6.87 -20.27 -0.07
CA ALA A 99 -5.62 -20.30 0.68
C ALA A 99 -5.35 -18.99 1.43
N THR A 100 -5.85 -17.87 0.91
CA THR A 100 -5.59 -16.53 1.41
C THR A 100 -6.48 -16.12 2.57
N ASP A 101 -7.78 -16.41 2.48
CA ASP A 101 -8.78 -15.81 3.36
C ASP A 101 -9.37 -16.80 4.39
N THR A 102 -9.46 -18.09 4.05
CA THR A 102 -10.28 -19.07 4.82
C THR A 102 -9.92 -19.12 6.29
N PHE A 103 -8.64 -19.25 6.62
CA PHE A 103 -8.23 -19.42 8.02
C PHE A 103 -8.47 -18.14 8.83
N SER A 104 -8.19 -16.99 8.25
CA SER A 104 -8.32 -15.69 8.93
C SER A 104 -9.78 -15.32 9.13
N ILE A 105 -10.63 -15.51 8.11
CA ILE A 105 -12.08 -15.33 8.24
C ILE A 105 -12.64 -16.30 9.28
N THR A 106 -12.27 -17.59 9.23
CA THR A 106 -12.75 -18.57 10.23
C THR A 106 -12.43 -18.13 11.66
N VAL A 107 -11.22 -17.64 11.91
CA VAL A 107 -10.84 -17.12 13.23
C VAL A 107 -11.67 -15.89 13.60
N MET A 108 -11.86 -14.96 12.66
CA MET A 108 -12.68 -13.78 12.90
C MET A 108 -14.14 -14.16 13.23
N GLU A 109 -14.78 -15.02 12.43
CA GLU A 109 -16.16 -15.45 12.66
C GLU A 109 -16.34 -16.15 14.01
N ILE A 110 -15.38 -16.98 14.44
CA ILE A 110 -15.44 -17.64 15.75
C ILE A 110 -15.39 -16.61 16.87
N VAL A 111 -14.49 -15.63 16.76
CA VAL A 111 -14.33 -14.58 17.78
C VAL A 111 -15.53 -13.65 17.77
N ASP A 112 -15.99 -13.22 16.60
CA ASP A 112 -17.09 -12.27 16.43
C ASP A 112 -18.39 -12.83 17.02
N ASN A 113 -18.82 -14.01 16.56
CA ASN A 113 -19.99 -14.69 17.12
C ASN A 113 -19.81 -15.03 18.60
N GLY A 114 -18.59 -15.35 19.03
CA GLY A 114 -18.29 -15.57 20.45
C GLY A 114 -18.51 -14.33 21.31
N ILE A 115 -18.12 -13.15 20.84
CA ILE A 115 -18.36 -11.88 21.51
C ILE A 115 -19.85 -11.53 21.47
N MET A 116 -20.52 -11.69 20.33
CA MET A 116 -21.97 -11.44 20.21
C MET A 116 -22.79 -12.30 21.17
N LEU A 117 -22.39 -13.56 21.39
CA LEU A 117 -23.01 -14.43 22.39
C LEU A 117 -22.66 -14.06 23.84
N ALA A 118 -21.50 -13.44 24.07
CA ALA A 118 -21.03 -13.08 25.40
C ALA A 118 -21.59 -11.73 25.89
N VAL A 119 -21.89 -10.80 24.98
CA VAL A 119 -22.49 -9.50 25.32
C VAL A 119 -23.98 -9.70 25.64
N PRO A 120 -24.43 -9.41 26.87
CA PRO A 120 -25.84 -9.57 27.24
C PRO A 120 -26.76 -8.75 26.35
N GLY A 121 -27.84 -9.36 25.85
CA GLY A 121 -28.84 -8.69 25.02
C GLY A 121 -28.40 -8.41 23.57
N ALA A 122 -27.15 -8.64 23.18
CA ALA A 122 -26.68 -8.35 21.82
C ALA A 122 -27.32 -9.25 20.74
N MET A 123 -27.61 -10.51 21.07
CA MET A 123 -28.31 -11.43 20.16
C MET A 123 -29.78 -11.06 19.93
N GLU A 124 -30.37 -10.37 20.90
CA GLU A 124 -31.79 -10.00 20.93
C GLU A 124 -32.00 -8.60 20.34
N ALA A 125 -30.95 -7.79 20.32
CA ALA A 125 -30.91 -6.48 19.69
C ALA A 125 -30.98 -6.63 18.17
N GLY A 126 -31.95 -5.96 17.55
CA GLY A 126 -32.10 -5.90 16.11
C GLY A 126 -31.18 -4.85 15.48
N VAL A 127 -31.11 -4.83 14.15
CA VAL A 127 -30.31 -3.86 13.38
C VAL A 127 -30.71 -2.38 13.60
N GLY A 128 -31.87 -2.13 14.23
CA GLY A 128 -32.31 -0.79 14.64
C GLY A 128 -31.79 -0.35 16.00
N ASP A 129 -31.22 -1.26 16.80
CA ASP A 129 -30.83 -1.00 18.18
C ASP A 129 -29.36 -0.58 18.26
N VAL A 130 -29.09 0.40 19.13
CA VAL A 130 -27.73 0.91 19.34
C VAL A 130 -26.82 -0.17 19.95
N LEU A 131 -27.37 -1.01 20.84
CA LEU A 131 -26.66 -2.13 21.46
C LEU A 131 -26.13 -3.11 20.41
N PHE A 132 -26.91 -3.43 19.36
CA PHE A 132 -26.46 -4.29 18.27
C PHE A 132 -25.21 -3.72 17.60
N TRP A 133 -25.25 -2.46 17.19
CA TRP A 133 -24.10 -1.81 16.52
C TRP A 133 -22.90 -1.65 17.45
N GLY A 134 -23.14 -1.43 18.74
CA GLY A 134 -22.08 -1.33 19.73
C GLY A 134 -21.37 -2.67 19.96
N ALA A 135 -22.14 -3.74 20.15
CA ALA A 135 -21.63 -5.10 20.31
C ALA A 135 -20.89 -5.57 19.06
N LEU A 136 -21.47 -5.41 17.86
CA LEU A 136 -20.86 -5.77 16.59
C LEU A 136 -19.54 -5.03 16.36
N SER A 137 -19.49 -3.73 16.67
CA SER A 137 -18.26 -2.94 16.50
C SER A 137 -17.12 -3.45 17.39
N VAL A 138 -17.42 -3.83 18.63
CA VAL A 138 -16.43 -4.39 19.56
C VAL A 138 -16.02 -5.80 19.12
N ALA A 139 -16.98 -6.63 18.71
CA ALA A 139 -16.76 -7.98 18.22
C ALA A 139 -15.79 -7.99 17.02
N LEU A 140 -16.05 -7.17 16.00
CA LEU A 140 -15.20 -6.98 14.83
C LEU A 140 -13.78 -6.50 15.20
N VAL A 141 -13.65 -5.54 16.12
CA VAL A 141 -12.35 -5.01 16.55
C VAL A 141 -11.54 -6.08 17.29
N VAL A 142 -12.17 -6.84 18.17
CA VAL A 142 -11.53 -7.94 18.90
C VAL A 142 -11.15 -9.06 17.92
N ALA A 143 -12.04 -9.44 17.01
CA ALA A 143 -11.79 -10.40 15.94
C ALA A 143 -10.59 -9.98 15.08
N GLY A 144 -10.54 -8.71 14.65
CA GLY A 144 -9.41 -8.12 13.96
C GLY A 144 -8.11 -8.18 14.76
N GLY A 145 -8.16 -7.85 16.05
CA GLY A 145 -7.03 -7.93 16.98
C GLY A 145 -6.46 -9.35 17.12
N VAL A 146 -7.33 -10.37 17.14
CA VAL A 146 -6.94 -11.80 17.18
C VAL A 146 -6.45 -12.30 15.82
N ALA A 147 -7.05 -11.85 14.73
CA ALA A 147 -6.67 -12.26 13.38
C ALA A 147 -5.34 -11.62 12.93
N TYR A 148 -4.97 -10.45 13.44
CA TYR A 148 -3.68 -9.81 13.13
C TYR A 148 -2.45 -10.71 13.38
N PRO A 149 -2.23 -11.26 14.59
CA PRO A 149 -1.11 -12.16 14.82
C PRO A 149 -1.22 -13.46 14.01
N VAL A 150 -2.44 -13.93 13.71
CA VAL A 150 -2.69 -15.08 12.83
C VAL A 150 -2.22 -14.81 11.41
N ASN A 151 -2.66 -13.70 10.81
CA ASN A 151 -2.25 -13.25 9.49
C ASN A 151 -0.74 -13.10 9.41
N ARG A 152 -0.14 -12.49 10.43
CA ARG A 152 1.31 -12.34 10.55
C ARG A 152 2.02 -13.69 10.57
N TRP A 153 1.50 -14.68 11.28
CA TRP A 153 2.05 -16.04 11.37
C TRP A 153 1.87 -16.86 10.07
N LEU A 154 0.78 -16.63 9.33
CA LEU A 154 0.57 -17.23 8.01
C LEU A 154 1.55 -16.69 6.99
N ILE A 155 1.72 -15.36 6.96
CA ILE A 155 2.60 -14.67 6.02
C ILE A 155 4.06 -15.13 6.19
N THR A 156 4.55 -15.31 7.43
CA THR A 156 5.92 -15.79 7.66
C THR A 156 6.16 -17.22 7.17
N ARG A 157 5.10 -17.99 6.88
CA ARG A 157 5.16 -19.33 6.28
C ARG A 157 4.85 -19.35 4.79
N GLY A 158 4.71 -18.19 4.14
CA GLY A 158 4.30 -18.13 2.74
C GLY A 158 2.86 -18.61 2.50
N LYS A 159 1.99 -18.52 3.53
CA LYS A 159 0.58 -18.89 3.45
C LYS A 159 -0.32 -17.66 3.60
N GLY A 160 -1.62 -17.84 3.42
CA GLY A 160 -2.58 -16.75 3.60
C GLY A 160 -2.37 -15.69 2.52
N HIS A 161 -2.31 -14.43 2.94
CA HIS A 161 -2.13 -13.29 2.05
C HIS A 161 -0.75 -13.23 1.38
N ALA A 162 0.23 -14.04 1.80
CA ALA A 162 1.46 -14.21 1.04
C ALA A 162 1.22 -14.78 -0.37
N VAL A 163 0.25 -15.70 -0.52
CA VAL A 163 -0.07 -16.32 -1.82
C VAL A 163 -0.65 -15.28 -2.79
N LEU A 164 -1.49 -14.38 -2.29
CA LEU A 164 -2.02 -13.27 -3.10
C LEU A 164 -0.90 -12.30 -3.52
N HIS A 165 0.02 -11.97 -2.60
CA HIS A 165 1.14 -11.10 -2.90
C HIS A 165 2.06 -11.64 -4.01
N GLU A 166 2.19 -12.96 -4.14
CA GLU A 166 2.96 -13.57 -5.23
C GLU A 166 2.40 -13.21 -6.61
N THR A 167 1.09 -12.95 -6.73
CA THR A 167 0.46 -12.55 -8.00
C THR A 167 0.81 -11.12 -8.43
N GLY A 168 1.36 -10.30 -7.53
CA GLY A 168 1.62 -8.87 -7.76
C GLY A 168 0.36 -8.02 -7.87
N ILE A 169 -0.82 -8.60 -7.64
CA ILE A 169 -2.11 -7.92 -7.69
C ILE A 169 -2.58 -7.68 -6.26
N HIS A 170 -2.87 -6.42 -5.96
CA HIS A 170 -3.45 -6.00 -4.70
C HIS A 170 -4.83 -5.41 -4.97
N GLY A 171 -5.78 -5.67 -4.08
CA GLY A 171 -7.11 -5.11 -4.16
C GLY A 171 -7.74 -5.00 -2.77
N GLY A 172 -8.97 -4.50 -2.73
CA GLY A 172 -9.64 -4.12 -1.51
C GLY A 172 -9.68 -2.60 -1.30
N PRO A 173 -10.48 -2.12 -0.35
CA PRO A 173 -10.57 -0.70 -0.03
C PRO A 173 -9.24 -0.13 0.51
N PRO A 174 -9.03 1.20 0.43
CA PRO A 174 -7.82 1.84 0.96
C PRO A 174 -7.62 1.53 2.44
N THR A 175 -6.47 0.95 2.80
CA THR A 175 -6.18 0.50 4.18
C THR A 175 -6.28 1.61 5.21
N LYS A 176 -5.85 2.83 4.88
CA LYS A 176 -5.98 4.02 5.75
C LYS A 176 -7.44 4.32 6.07
N LEU A 177 -8.32 4.25 5.06
CA LEU A 177 -9.75 4.49 5.24
C LEU A 177 -10.38 3.43 6.15
N VAL A 178 -10.12 2.15 5.88
CA VAL A 178 -10.63 1.06 6.72
C VAL A 178 -10.11 1.16 8.15
N ALA A 179 -8.84 1.51 8.34
CA ALA A 179 -8.25 1.70 9.67
C ALA A 179 -8.95 2.82 10.45
N VAL A 180 -9.26 3.94 9.80
CA VAL A 180 -9.97 5.06 10.43
C VAL A 180 -11.39 4.65 10.81
N ILE A 181 -12.11 3.97 9.91
CA ILE A 181 -13.46 3.48 10.17
C ILE A 181 -13.45 2.47 11.34
N ALA A 182 -12.51 1.53 11.34
CA ALA A 182 -12.37 0.55 12.42
C ALA A 182 -12.05 1.21 13.77
N ALA A 183 -11.20 2.24 13.78
CA ALA A 183 -10.91 2.99 15.00
C ALA A 183 -12.14 3.75 15.52
N ALA A 184 -12.91 4.38 14.62
CA ALA A 184 -14.14 5.05 14.99
C ALA A 184 -15.19 4.06 15.53
N ALA A 185 -15.34 2.90 14.88
CA ALA A 185 -16.22 1.83 15.33
C ALA A 185 -15.81 1.30 16.71
N ALA A 186 -14.50 1.15 16.98
CA ALA A 186 -14.00 0.75 18.29
C ALA A 186 -14.40 1.74 19.40
N VAL A 187 -14.22 3.04 19.16
CA VAL A 187 -14.60 4.10 20.11
C VAL A 187 -16.11 4.10 20.33
N PHE A 188 -16.89 4.02 19.25
CA PHE A 188 -18.34 3.97 19.33
C PHE A 188 -18.81 2.75 20.13
N GLY A 189 -18.37 1.55 19.77
CA GLY A 189 -18.81 0.30 20.40
C GLY A 189 -18.42 0.21 21.87
N THR A 190 -17.19 0.60 22.22
CA THR A 190 -16.76 0.66 23.62
C THR A 190 -17.59 1.64 24.44
N THR A 191 -17.97 2.78 23.86
CA THR A 191 -18.84 3.78 24.54
C THR A 191 -20.24 3.22 24.78
N VAL A 192 -20.84 2.57 23.77
CA VAL A 192 -22.18 1.95 23.89
C VAL A 192 -22.16 0.87 24.97
N LEU A 193 -21.21 -0.08 24.90
CA LEU A 193 -21.16 -1.19 25.86
C LEU A 193 -20.86 -0.71 27.29
N ALA A 194 -20.04 0.33 27.46
CA ALA A 194 -19.82 0.93 28.77
C ALA A 194 -21.10 1.60 29.31
N GLY A 195 -21.85 2.30 28.46
CA GLY A 195 -23.13 2.90 28.83
C GLY A 195 -24.15 1.85 29.29
N GLU A 196 -24.26 0.74 28.56
CA GLU A 196 -25.17 -0.37 28.91
C GLU A 196 -24.75 -1.07 30.21
N ALA A 197 -23.45 -1.32 30.40
CA ALA A 197 -22.92 -1.93 31.62
C ALA A 197 -23.15 -1.06 32.86
N LEU A 198 -23.08 0.28 32.72
CA LEU A 198 -23.38 1.22 33.80
C LEU A 198 -24.90 1.35 34.04
N SER A 199 -25.70 1.28 32.97
CA SER A 199 -27.16 1.38 33.05
C SER A 199 -27.81 0.12 33.65
N SER A 200 -27.14 -1.04 33.56
CA SER A 200 -27.58 -2.27 34.21
C SER A 200 -27.45 -2.26 35.74
N ASP A 201 -26.67 -1.35 36.33
CA ASP A 201 -26.56 -1.17 37.78
C ASP A 201 -27.56 -0.14 38.35
N ASP A 202 -28.18 0.70 37.51
CA ASP A 202 -29.07 1.79 37.91
C ASP A 202 -30.56 1.51 37.62
N GLN A 203 -31.02 0.26 37.82
CA GLN A 203 -32.45 -0.06 37.81
C GLN A 203 -33.10 0.11 39.21
N GLU A 204 -32.88 1.28 39.83
CA GLU A 204 -33.78 1.85 40.85
C GLU A 204 -33.80 3.39 40.72
N SER A 205 -34.70 3.93 39.89
CA SER A 205 -35.52 5.13 40.21
C SER A 205 -36.13 5.75 38.94
N HIS A 206 -37.45 5.86 38.96
CA HIS A 206 -38.30 6.50 37.97
C HIS A 206 -38.03 8.01 37.79
N GLY A 207 -38.37 8.52 36.60
CA GLY A 207 -39.34 9.62 36.49
C GLY A 207 -38.96 10.83 35.63
N GLY A 208 -39.65 10.97 34.50
CA GLY A 208 -40.29 12.24 34.16
C GLY A 208 -39.57 13.22 33.22
N ASP A 209 -40.11 13.27 32.01
CA ASP A 209 -40.74 14.45 31.40
C ASP A 209 -40.03 15.14 30.22
N HIS A 210 -40.88 15.42 29.24
CA HIS A 210 -40.59 16.11 28.00
C HIS A 210 -40.51 17.61 28.25
N THR A 211 -39.54 18.32 27.68
CA THR A 211 -39.81 19.63 27.08
C THR A 211 -38.82 19.94 25.97
N ALA A 212 -39.39 20.42 24.86
CA ALA A 212 -38.69 21.07 23.77
C ALA A 212 -38.51 22.54 24.09
N GLU A 213 -37.38 23.15 23.70
CA GLU A 213 -37.39 24.56 23.30
C GLU A 213 -36.26 24.89 22.31
N LYS A 214 -36.59 25.81 21.40
CA LYS A 214 -35.79 26.33 20.29
C LYS A 214 -35.30 27.74 20.61
N ALA A 215 -34.27 28.13 19.85
CA ALA A 215 -33.90 29.48 19.40
C ALA A 215 -33.02 30.36 20.33
N SER A 216 -31.88 30.81 19.84
CA SER A 216 -31.78 32.05 19.05
C SER A 216 -30.32 32.38 18.66
N GLU A 217 -30.17 32.87 17.44
CA GLU A 217 -28.95 33.44 16.86
C GLU A 217 -28.46 34.71 17.57
N ARG A 218 -27.14 34.94 17.56
CA ARG A 218 -26.54 36.24 17.19
C ARG A 218 -25.02 36.16 16.97
N ALA A 219 -24.59 36.54 15.76
CA ALA A 219 -23.33 37.24 15.46
C ALA A 219 -23.70 38.73 15.18
N PRO A 220 -22.78 39.74 15.12
CA PRO A 220 -21.57 39.72 14.29
C PRO A 220 -20.33 40.52 14.80
N GLU A 221 -19.25 40.46 13.99
CA GLU A 221 -18.12 41.42 13.79
C GLU A 221 -17.14 41.67 14.95
N GLY A 222 -15.82 41.85 14.79
CA GLY A 222 -14.92 42.00 13.65
C GLY A 222 -13.58 42.62 14.11
N HIS A 223 -12.51 42.38 13.34
CA HIS A 223 -11.18 43.03 13.31
C HIS A 223 -10.02 42.59 14.24
N GLY A 224 -8.88 42.34 13.58
CA GLY A 224 -7.56 42.79 14.06
C GLY A 224 -6.43 41.78 13.93
N GLY A 225 -5.78 41.73 12.76
CA GLY A 225 -4.58 40.92 12.55
C GLY A 225 -3.32 41.47 13.22
N SER A 226 -2.34 40.59 13.42
CA SER A 226 -0.93 40.97 13.28
C SER A 226 -0.09 39.74 12.94
N GLU A 227 0.53 39.81 11.77
CA GLU A 227 1.64 38.97 11.35
C GLU A 227 2.86 39.29 12.20
N LYS A 228 3.64 38.27 12.53
CA LYS A 228 5.07 38.44 12.83
C LYS A 228 5.85 37.41 12.02
N GLY A 229 6.54 37.93 11.01
CA GLY A 229 7.54 37.21 10.26
C GLY A 229 8.73 36.79 11.12
N SER A 230 9.35 35.68 10.72
CA SER A 230 10.66 35.28 11.19
C SER A 230 11.52 34.91 10.00
N HIS A 231 12.40 35.86 9.67
CA HIS A 231 13.75 35.75 9.11
C HIS A 231 14.04 34.70 8.04
N GLY A 232 14.18 35.20 6.81
CA GLY A 232 14.90 34.53 5.73
C GLY A 232 16.38 34.35 6.06
N GLY A 233 16.82 33.10 6.01
CA GLY A 233 18.19 32.75 5.66
C GLY A 233 18.24 32.59 4.15
N ALA A 234 19.21 33.21 3.50
CA ALA A 234 19.47 33.02 2.08
C ALA A 234 19.71 31.53 1.81
N GLU A 235 18.85 30.91 1.01
CA GLU A 235 19.11 29.59 0.44
C GLU A 235 20.36 29.71 -0.44
N GLU A 236 21.41 28.96 -0.10
CA GLU A 236 22.46 28.65 -1.06
C GLU A 236 21.81 28.05 -2.32
N PRO A 237 22.25 28.40 -3.54
CA PRO A 237 21.74 27.77 -4.75
C PRO A 237 21.86 26.26 -4.63
N ASP A 238 20.77 25.54 -4.91
CA ASP A 238 20.68 24.08 -4.78
C ASP A 238 21.79 23.45 -5.62
N ARG A 239 22.73 22.77 -4.94
CA ARG A 239 23.90 22.19 -5.58
C ARG A 239 23.42 21.05 -6.48
N VAL A 240 23.98 20.95 -7.69
CA VAL A 240 23.65 19.87 -8.62
C VAL A 240 24.07 18.53 -8.01
N ARG A 241 23.09 17.76 -7.51
CA ARG A 241 23.27 16.49 -6.79
C ARG A 241 23.58 15.35 -7.75
N GLY A 242 24.24 14.30 -7.27
CA GLY A 242 24.49 13.09 -8.07
C GLY A 242 25.67 13.18 -9.06
N LEU A 243 26.44 14.27 -9.04
CA LEU A 243 27.70 14.40 -9.79
C LEU A 243 28.89 13.78 -9.05
N ALA A 244 28.84 13.66 -7.72
CA ALA A 244 29.94 13.16 -6.90
C ALA A 244 29.71 11.73 -6.40
N VAL A 245 30.80 10.96 -6.30
CA VAL A 245 30.83 9.64 -5.64
C VAL A 245 30.59 9.76 -4.13
N ALA A 246 30.83 10.96 -3.59
CA ALA A 246 30.60 11.32 -2.20
C ALA A 246 29.96 12.71 -2.09
N GLU A 247 28.85 12.81 -1.36
CA GLU A 247 28.10 14.04 -1.11
C GLU A 247 27.50 13.98 0.31
N GLY A 248 27.29 15.12 0.97
CA GLY A 248 26.68 15.15 2.31
C GLY A 248 27.45 14.37 3.41
N GLY A 249 28.75 14.15 3.25
CA GLY A 249 29.54 13.31 4.19
C GLY A 249 29.25 11.81 4.09
N MET A 250 28.70 11.37 2.96
CA MET A 250 28.38 9.99 2.63
C MET A 250 28.97 9.64 1.25
N LYS A 251 29.18 8.36 0.99
CA LYS A 251 29.57 7.85 -0.34
C LYS A 251 28.80 6.60 -0.71
N LEU A 252 28.55 6.43 -2.00
CA LEU A 252 27.96 5.21 -2.54
C LEU A 252 29.06 4.24 -2.94
N GLU A 253 29.14 3.09 -2.26
CA GLU A 253 30.11 2.04 -2.57
C GLU A 253 29.42 0.83 -3.18
N LEU A 254 29.63 0.62 -4.48
CA LEU A 254 29.24 -0.63 -5.13
C LEU A 254 30.17 -1.76 -4.70
N GLN A 255 29.62 -2.92 -4.38
CA GLN A 255 30.42 -4.11 -4.08
C GLN A 255 31.15 -4.63 -5.33
N ARG A 256 30.54 -4.44 -6.51
CA ARG A 256 31.14 -4.66 -7.83
C ARG A 256 30.78 -3.49 -8.71
N ALA A 257 31.78 -2.90 -9.37
CA ALA A 257 31.61 -1.81 -10.33
C ALA A 257 31.47 -2.30 -11.78
N GLU A 258 31.38 -3.61 -11.99
CA GLU A 258 31.26 -4.26 -13.30
C GLU A 258 30.20 -5.37 -13.23
N LEU A 259 29.34 -5.45 -14.25
CA LEU A 259 28.32 -6.49 -14.40
C LEU A 259 28.47 -7.22 -15.75
N PRO A 260 28.21 -8.54 -15.77
CA PRO A 260 28.08 -9.27 -17.01
C PRO A 260 26.85 -8.79 -17.81
N ARG A 261 27.01 -8.68 -19.13
CA ARG A 261 25.95 -8.27 -20.04
C ARG A 261 24.88 -9.35 -20.17
N GLY A 262 23.62 -8.97 -20.08
CA GLY A 262 22.46 -9.83 -20.33
C GLY A 262 22.16 -10.86 -19.24
N GLU A 263 23.02 -10.97 -18.23
CA GLU A 263 22.85 -11.89 -17.12
C GLU A 263 22.13 -11.24 -15.94
N ARG A 264 21.25 -12.00 -15.30
CA ARG A 264 20.61 -11.57 -14.06
C ARG A 264 21.61 -11.58 -12.93
N THR A 265 22.02 -10.39 -12.50
CA THR A 265 23.02 -10.19 -11.44
C THR A 265 22.41 -9.52 -10.23
N ARG A 266 22.89 -9.88 -9.04
CA ARG A 266 22.60 -9.12 -7.82
C ARG A 266 23.54 -7.92 -7.75
N LEU A 267 22.99 -6.72 -7.89
CA LEU A 267 23.71 -5.48 -7.61
C LEU A 267 23.63 -5.21 -6.11
N SER A 268 24.79 -5.19 -5.46
CA SER A 268 24.94 -4.93 -4.02
C SER A 268 25.81 -3.71 -3.78
N PHE A 269 25.42 -2.87 -2.82
CA PHE A 269 26.14 -1.64 -2.50
C PHE A 269 25.90 -1.21 -1.04
N ARG A 270 26.66 -0.23 -0.57
CA ARG A 270 26.48 0.41 0.74
C ARG A 270 26.56 1.92 0.61
N VAL A 271 25.83 2.60 1.48
CA VAL A 271 26.04 4.02 1.74
C VAL A 271 26.94 4.11 2.97
N ILE A 272 28.13 4.66 2.81
CA ILE A 272 29.13 4.73 3.88
C ILE A 272 29.28 6.17 4.34
N SER A 273 29.24 6.40 5.66
CA SER A 273 29.61 7.71 6.21
C SER A 273 31.10 7.93 6.01
N THR A 274 31.49 9.02 5.35
CA THR A 274 32.91 9.38 5.16
C THR A 274 33.57 9.80 6.47
N ARG A 275 32.79 10.21 7.47
CA ARG A 275 33.27 10.56 8.82
C ARG A 275 33.60 9.34 9.68
N THR A 276 32.73 8.33 9.70
CA THR A 276 32.86 7.18 10.61
C THR A 276 33.31 5.89 9.93
N GLY A 277 33.28 5.84 8.60
CA GLY A 277 33.54 4.62 7.81
C GLY A 277 32.47 3.54 7.97
N ARG A 278 31.38 3.80 8.70
CA ARG A 278 30.32 2.81 8.96
C ARG A 278 29.17 2.93 7.95
N PRO A 279 28.46 1.82 7.68
CA PRO A 279 27.23 1.86 6.88
C PRO A 279 26.17 2.77 7.51
N VAL A 280 25.60 3.65 6.69
CA VAL A 280 24.42 4.46 7.01
C VAL A 280 23.18 3.56 6.95
N ARG A 281 22.23 3.75 7.86
CA ARG A 281 21.07 2.84 8.05
C ARG A 281 19.76 3.54 8.41
N ASP A 282 19.83 4.81 8.77
CA ASP A 282 18.75 5.69 9.22
C ASP A 282 18.00 6.35 8.04
N PHE A 283 17.54 5.54 7.09
CA PHE A 283 16.80 6.00 5.91
C PHE A 283 15.31 6.15 6.20
N GLN A 284 14.72 7.26 5.77
CA GLN A 284 13.28 7.51 5.87
C GLN A 284 12.55 6.95 4.64
N VAL A 285 11.25 6.68 4.79
CA VAL A 285 10.40 6.24 3.68
C VAL A 285 9.88 7.47 2.93
N GLU A 286 10.06 7.48 1.63
CA GLU A 286 9.52 8.47 0.69
C GLU A 286 9.00 7.73 -0.54
N HIS A 287 7.80 8.07 -1.01
CA HIS A 287 7.09 7.31 -2.05
C HIS A 287 7.10 5.78 -1.81
N ASP A 288 6.75 5.36 -0.59
CA ASP A 288 6.71 3.97 -0.09
C ASP A 288 8.04 3.21 -0.02
N LYS A 289 9.14 3.79 -0.48
CA LYS A 289 10.46 3.14 -0.48
C LYS A 289 11.44 3.94 0.36
N ARG A 290 12.46 3.26 0.89
CA ARG A 290 13.56 3.94 1.60
C ARG A 290 14.66 4.43 0.65
N MET A 291 14.63 3.93 -0.59
CA MET A 291 15.62 4.24 -1.60
C MET A 291 15.07 3.97 -2.99
N HIS A 292 15.29 4.91 -3.88
CA HIS A 292 15.15 4.75 -5.32
C HIS A 292 16.55 4.62 -5.92
N LEU A 293 16.80 3.51 -6.61
CA LEU A 293 18.05 3.29 -7.32
C LEU A 293 17.80 3.44 -8.81
N ILE A 294 18.47 4.41 -9.43
CA ILE A 294 18.38 4.66 -10.87
C ILE A 294 19.67 4.19 -11.51
N VAL A 295 19.58 3.35 -12.54
CA VAL A 295 20.72 2.92 -13.35
C VAL A 295 20.51 3.41 -14.77
N ALA A 296 21.30 4.38 -15.19
CA ALA A 296 21.17 5.03 -16.51
C ALA A 296 22.48 4.92 -17.29
N ARG A 297 22.42 4.56 -18.57
CA ARG A 297 23.60 4.57 -19.45
C ARG A 297 24.05 6.02 -19.68
N ARG A 298 25.35 6.25 -19.89
CA ARG A 298 25.91 7.61 -20.05
C ARG A 298 25.33 8.41 -21.22
N ASP A 299 24.78 7.74 -22.23
CA ASP A 299 24.08 8.36 -23.36
C ASP A 299 22.55 8.42 -23.17
N MET A 300 22.04 8.08 -21.97
CA MET A 300 20.63 8.02 -21.58
C MET A 300 19.75 7.09 -22.44
N ALA A 301 20.33 6.25 -23.29
CA ALA A 301 19.57 5.30 -24.12
C ALA A 301 18.98 4.14 -23.32
N VAL A 302 19.50 3.89 -22.11
CA VAL A 302 19.01 2.84 -21.20
C VAL A 302 18.80 3.44 -19.82
N PHE A 303 17.65 3.14 -19.22
CA PHE A 303 17.25 3.58 -17.89
C PHE A 303 16.53 2.44 -17.16
N GLN A 304 16.84 2.24 -15.88
CA GLN A 304 16.08 1.37 -14.98
C GLN A 304 15.89 2.07 -13.63
N HIS A 305 14.66 2.03 -13.11
CA HIS A 305 14.31 2.47 -11.76
C HIS A 305 14.03 1.24 -10.90
N LEU A 306 14.83 1.06 -9.86
CA LEU A 306 14.84 -0.12 -9.01
C LEU A 306 14.63 0.28 -7.55
N HIS A 307 14.07 -0.61 -6.75
CA HIS A 307 13.86 -0.40 -5.31
C HIS A 307 14.68 -1.44 -4.53
N PRO A 308 15.93 -1.13 -4.15
CA PRO A 308 16.80 -2.07 -3.46
C PRO A 308 16.34 -2.28 -2.01
N ARG A 309 16.76 -3.39 -1.41
CA ARG A 309 16.43 -3.75 -0.03
C ARG A 309 17.64 -3.62 0.88
N LEU A 310 17.43 -2.99 2.04
CA LEU A 310 18.44 -2.84 3.09
C LEU A 310 18.49 -4.08 3.99
N ALA A 311 19.66 -4.70 4.08
CA ALA A 311 19.92 -5.83 4.95
C ALA A 311 20.38 -5.42 6.36
N GLY A 312 20.42 -6.43 7.25
CA GLY A 312 20.82 -6.32 8.65
C GLY A 312 22.27 -5.88 8.89
N ASP A 313 23.10 -5.84 7.87
CA ASP A 313 24.50 -5.39 7.90
C ASP A 313 24.72 -4.01 7.25
N GLY A 314 23.66 -3.36 6.74
CA GLY A 314 23.77 -2.09 6.02
C GLY A 314 23.95 -2.23 4.50
N THR A 315 23.94 -3.46 3.98
CA THR A 315 24.04 -3.71 2.53
C THR A 315 22.69 -3.54 1.85
N TRP A 316 22.67 -2.73 0.80
CA TRP A 316 21.57 -2.64 -0.13
C TRP A 316 21.75 -3.64 -1.26
N SER A 317 20.67 -4.28 -1.70
CA SER A 317 20.73 -5.15 -2.87
C SER A 317 19.47 -5.15 -3.72
N THR A 318 19.63 -5.33 -5.02
CA THR A 318 18.55 -5.53 -5.99
C THR A 318 19.00 -6.49 -7.10
N SER A 319 18.06 -7.13 -7.80
CA SER A 319 18.37 -7.93 -8.99
C SER A 319 18.24 -7.06 -10.24
N ILE A 320 19.24 -7.08 -11.10
CA ILE A 320 19.29 -6.29 -12.33
C ILE A 320 19.71 -7.17 -13.51
N VAL A 321 19.16 -6.88 -14.70
CA VAL A 321 19.64 -7.42 -15.97
C VAL A 321 19.96 -6.22 -16.85
N VAL A 322 21.18 -6.13 -17.37
CA VAL A 322 21.58 -5.05 -18.27
C VAL A 322 21.99 -5.64 -19.61
N ALA A 323 21.10 -5.55 -20.61
CA ALA A 323 21.28 -6.20 -21.90
C ALA A 323 22.30 -5.50 -22.82
N GLU A 324 22.54 -4.21 -22.60
CA GLU A 324 23.43 -3.40 -23.43
C GLU A 324 24.74 -3.11 -22.69
N ALA A 325 25.87 -3.31 -23.35
CA ALA A 325 27.17 -2.96 -22.79
C ALA A 325 27.34 -1.44 -22.69
N GLY A 326 28.30 -1.00 -21.88
CA GLY A 326 28.71 0.40 -21.79
C GLY A 326 28.89 0.90 -20.37
N SER A 327 29.10 2.21 -20.27
CA SER A 327 29.24 2.89 -18.98
C SER A 327 27.90 3.41 -18.48
N TYR A 328 27.56 3.05 -17.25
CA TYR A 328 26.34 3.44 -16.55
C TYR A 328 26.67 4.33 -15.36
N ARG A 329 25.71 5.18 -15.02
CA ARG A 329 25.64 5.94 -13.79
C ARG A 329 24.55 5.33 -12.92
N VAL A 330 24.91 5.01 -11.68
CA VAL A 330 24.00 4.56 -10.65
C VAL A 330 23.73 5.73 -9.73
N PHE A 331 22.46 6.08 -9.51
CA PHE A 331 22.05 7.08 -8.55
C PHE A 331 21.26 6.41 -7.42
N ALA A 332 21.64 6.68 -6.18
CA ALA A 332 20.90 6.31 -4.99
C ALA A 332 20.24 7.57 -4.44
N ASP A 333 18.92 7.63 -4.58
CA ASP A 333 18.08 8.73 -4.10
C ASP A 333 17.30 8.27 -2.85
N PHE A 334 17.44 9.02 -1.76
CA PHE A 334 16.88 8.65 -0.47
C PHE A 334 16.69 9.86 0.44
N LYS A 335 15.81 9.72 1.44
CA LYS A 335 15.57 10.74 2.46
C LYS A 335 16.25 10.40 3.78
N ARG A 336 16.92 11.38 4.39
CA ARG A 336 17.56 11.25 5.71
C ARG A 336 17.56 12.57 6.46
N GLY A 337 17.21 12.52 7.74
CA GLY A 337 17.18 13.73 8.58
C GLY A 337 16.20 14.80 8.09
N GLY A 338 15.18 14.41 7.32
CA GLY A 338 14.22 15.34 6.70
C GLY A 338 14.64 15.91 5.34
N ALA A 339 15.89 15.70 4.91
CA ALA A 339 16.40 16.16 3.62
C ALA A 339 16.48 15.02 2.60
N ASN A 340 16.23 15.34 1.33
CA ASN A 340 16.46 14.43 0.22
C ASN A 340 17.96 14.43 -0.12
N GLU A 341 18.50 13.30 -0.53
CA GLU A 341 19.93 13.09 -0.77
C GLU A 341 20.09 12.22 -2.01
N THR A 342 21.02 12.59 -2.90
CA THR A 342 21.32 11.80 -4.10
C THR A 342 22.81 11.54 -4.20
N LEU A 343 23.20 10.28 -4.07
CA LEU A 343 24.58 9.83 -4.29
C LEU A 343 24.70 9.13 -5.63
N ALA A 344 25.87 9.13 -6.23
CA ALA A 344 26.07 8.41 -7.48
C ALA A 344 27.36 7.60 -7.52
N ALA A 345 27.38 6.57 -8.37
CA ALA A 345 28.56 5.75 -8.64
C ALA A 345 28.56 5.34 -10.12
N ASP A 346 29.73 4.97 -10.63
CA ASP A 346 29.86 4.45 -11.99
C ASP A 346 29.80 2.92 -11.98
N LEU A 347 29.18 2.37 -13.02
CA LEU A 347 28.99 0.94 -13.22
C LEU A 347 29.30 0.59 -14.68
N GLY A 348 30.25 -0.32 -14.91
CA GLY A 348 30.54 -0.87 -16.22
C GLY A 348 29.68 -2.09 -16.53
N VAL A 349 29.34 -2.27 -17.80
CA VAL A 349 28.76 -3.51 -18.32
C VAL A 349 29.57 -3.96 -19.52
N ASP A 350 30.10 -5.17 -19.44
CA ASP A 350 31.08 -5.71 -20.40
C ASP A 350 30.50 -5.83 -21.82
N GLY A 351 31.35 -5.54 -22.81
CA GLY A 351 31.05 -5.77 -24.22
C GLY A 351 31.22 -4.52 -25.11
N PRO A 352 30.96 -4.67 -26.42
CA PRO A 352 31.12 -3.57 -27.36
C PRO A 352 30.11 -2.47 -27.08
N PHE A 353 30.60 -1.24 -26.92
CA PHE A 353 29.75 -0.06 -26.76
C PHE A 353 29.24 0.40 -28.12
N ASP A 354 27.92 0.41 -28.28
CA ASP A 354 27.23 0.95 -29.44
C ASP A 354 26.48 2.22 -29.02
N TRP A 355 27.04 3.37 -29.41
CA TRP A 355 26.47 4.67 -29.08
C TRP A 355 25.16 4.87 -29.84
N LYS A 356 24.10 5.18 -29.11
CA LYS A 356 22.79 5.47 -29.70
C LYS A 356 22.52 6.97 -29.64
N PRO A 357 22.16 7.62 -30.76
CA PRO A 357 21.71 9.00 -30.70
C PRO A 357 20.43 9.08 -29.87
N LEU A 358 20.31 10.15 -29.07
CA LEU A 358 19.07 10.46 -28.39
C LEU A 358 17.97 10.75 -29.41
N PRO A 359 16.73 10.31 -29.15
CA PRO A 359 15.60 10.76 -29.95
C PRO A 359 15.45 12.27 -29.83
N GLU A 360 14.90 12.89 -30.88
CA GLU A 360 14.49 14.30 -30.81
C GLU A 360 13.55 14.51 -29.61
N PRO A 361 13.69 15.62 -28.85
CA PRO A 361 12.81 15.91 -27.74
C PRO A 361 11.34 15.92 -28.20
N ALA A 362 10.55 15.03 -27.61
CA ALA A 362 9.11 14.96 -27.83
C ALA A 362 8.39 15.30 -26.52
N ASN A 363 7.35 16.12 -26.63
CA ASN A 363 6.47 16.44 -25.51
C ASN A 363 5.29 15.46 -25.40
N VAL A 364 5.23 14.43 -26.25
CA VAL A 364 4.19 13.40 -26.22
C VAL A 364 4.81 12.03 -26.45
N THR A 365 4.34 11.03 -25.70
CA THR A 365 4.74 9.63 -25.85
C THR A 365 3.57 8.70 -25.55
N ALA A 366 3.62 7.46 -26.06
CA ALA A 366 2.64 6.43 -25.75
C ALA A 366 3.25 5.41 -24.78
N THR A 367 2.51 5.03 -23.74
CA THR A 367 2.89 3.95 -22.83
C THR A 367 2.62 2.59 -23.47
N ALA A 368 3.27 1.54 -22.96
CA ALA A 368 3.00 0.16 -23.36
C ALA A 368 1.54 -0.28 -23.12
N GLU A 369 0.82 0.43 -22.25
CA GLU A 369 -0.57 0.17 -21.86
C GLU A 369 -1.58 0.96 -22.71
N GLY A 370 -1.08 1.74 -23.68
CA GLY A 370 -1.88 2.49 -24.64
C GLY A 370 -2.36 3.85 -24.15
N TYR A 371 -1.69 4.45 -23.17
CA TYR A 371 -1.94 5.84 -22.76
C TYR A 371 -1.02 6.79 -23.52
N ASP A 372 -1.56 7.89 -24.02
CA ASP A 372 -0.78 9.02 -24.51
C ASP A 372 -0.49 9.96 -23.33
N VAL A 373 0.79 10.19 -23.07
CA VAL A 373 1.30 11.08 -22.03
C VAL A 373 1.88 12.31 -22.71
N ARG A 374 1.32 13.49 -22.44
CA ARG A 374 1.85 14.78 -22.92
C ARG A 374 2.39 15.58 -21.75
N VAL A 375 3.61 16.11 -21.89
CA VAL A 375 4.16 17.10 -20.97
C VAL A 375 3.64 18.48 -21.38
N GLU A 376 2.97 19.15 -20.46
CA GLU A 376 2.43 20.50 -20.66
C GLU A 376 3.44 21.54 -20.13
N ASP A 377 3.77 22.52 -20.97
CA ASP A 377 4.48 23.76 -20.62
C ASP A 377 5.75 23.60 -19.74
N ALA A 378 6.50 22.51 -19.93
CA ALA A 378 7.76 22.30 -19.23
C ALA A 378 8.94 22.97 -19.95
N ARG A 379 9.58 23.92 -19.27
CA ARG A 379 10.93 24.42 -19.62
C ARG A 379 11.87 24.27 -18.43
N PRO A 380 12.24 23.03 -18.06
CA PRO A 380 13.16 22.82 -16.95
C PRO A 380 14.52 23.43 -17.28
N GLY A 381 15.02 24.28 -16.38
CA GLY A 381 16.38 24.80 -16.41
C GLY A 381 17.31 23.90 -15.61
N ALA A 382 18.58 23.81 -16.01
CA ALA A 382 19.57 23.08 -15.24
C ALA A 382 19.79 23.77 -13.88
N GLY A 383 19.69 23.00 -12.79
CA GLY A 383 19.87 23.52 -11.43
C GLY A 383 18.69 24.33 -10.87
N THR A 384 17.55 24.34 -11.55
CA THR A 384 16.32 24.99 -11.08
C THR A 384 15.22 23.96 -10.92
N GLU A 385 14.53 23.96 -9.78
CA GLU A 385 13.28 23.20 -9.65
C GLU A 385 12.26 23.68 -10.70
N ALA A 386 11.58 22.73 -11.33
CA ALA A 386 10.52 23.02 -12.30
C ALA A 386 9.36 22.06 -12.05
N GLU A 387 8.15 22.61 -11.96
CA GLU A 387 6.94 21.81 -11.92
C GLU A 387 6.66 21.25 -13.32
N LEU A 388 6.51 19.93 -13.43
CA LEU A 388 6.12 19.27 -14.68
C LEU A 388 4.64 18.88 -14.58
N ARG A 389 3.85 19.34 -15.55
CA ARG A 389 2.44 18.95 -15.69
C ARG A 389 2.31 17.91 -16.79
N PHE A 390 1.52 16.88 -16.54
CA PHE A 390 1.29 15.80 -17.49
C PHE A 390 -0.20 15.68 -17.80
N ALA A 391 -0.54 15.75 -19.09
CA ALA A 391 -1.85 15.40 -19.59
C ALA A 391 -1.85 13.93 -20.04
N LEU A 392 -2.77 13.15 -19.47
CA LEU A 392 -2.94 11.74 -19.78
C LEU A 392 -4.20 11.55 -20.63
N SER A 393 -4.10 10.77 -21.69
CA SER A 393 -5.27 10.35 -22.48
C SER A 393 -5.17 8.89 -22.92
N ARG A 394 -6.31 8.27 -23.23
CA ARG A 394 -6.38 6.91 -23.77
C ARG A 394 -7.39 6.91 -24.89
N THR A 395 -7.02 6.42 -26.08
CA THR A 395 -7.90 6.46 -27.28
C THR A 395 -8.43 7.86 -27.58
N GLY A 396 -7.60 8.90 -27.36
CA GLY A 396 -7.96 10.30 -27.57
C GLY A 396 -8.86 10.93 -26.48
N ARG A 397 -9.21 10.20 -25.42
CA ARG A 397 -10.01 10.74 -24.29
C ARG A 397 -9.13 11.01 -23.07
N PRO A 398 -9.23 12.18 -22.43
CA PRO A 398 -8.51 12.47 -21.19
C PRO A 398 -8.82 11.44 -20.09
N VAL A 399 -7.82 11.09 -19.29
CA VAL A 399 -7.97 10.26 -18.10
C VAL A 399 -7.50 11.03 -16.87
N GLN A 400 -8.21 10.89 -15.76
CA GLN A 400 -7.79 11.48 -14.49
C GLN A 400 -6.95 10.46 -13.72
N GLY A 401 -5.82 10.91 -13.17
CA GLY A 401 -5.06 10.15 -12.19
C GLY A 401 -5.68 10.27 -10.80
N GLU A 402 -5.53 9.24 -9.98
CA GLU A 402 -5.83 9.33 -8.55
C GLU A 402 -4.68 10.04 -7.82
N PRO A 403 -4.95 10.93 -6.84
CA PRO A 403 -3.90 11.52 -6.01
C PRO A 403 -3.21 10.43 -5.17
N TYR A 404 -1.88 10.46 -5.13
CA TYR A 404 -1.06 9.57 -4.31
C TYR A 404 -0.59 10.26 -3.02
#